data_AF-A0A5E4LJX8-F1
#
_entry.id   AF-A0A5E4LJX8-F1
#
_cell.length_a   1.000
_cell.length_b   1.000
_cell.length_c   1.000
_cell.angle_alpha   90.00
_cell.angle_beta   90.00
_cell.angle_gamma   90.00
#
_symmetry.space_group_name_H-M   'P 1'
#
loop_
_entity.id
_entity.type
_entity.pdbx_description
1 polymer ?
#
loop_
_entity_poly.entity_id
_entity_poly.type
_entity_poly.pdbx_seq_one_letter_code
_entity_poly.pdbx_strand_id
1 'polypeptide(L)'
;MRRSRGFVFSLDAFVAFSLILIAIQTMVLISASPAGYWKALLQAQFLAKDTLNDISTTMTSNGVSALGEASGRIADRATLDSSFRIIQISDKIIQKPYSYAYSYYDINTDQWSVVYNASHDEGPDGPHANISFKRVEASAQKLMLEYVDLPVRPQSPYCNVYCKGWLGTTQNNTGADSCIQTPCNTTPMSAYQYGNLTFGLLRLTVWG
;
A
#
# COMPACT_ATOMS: atom_id res chain seq x y z
N MET A 1 31.44 -76.94 15.28
CA MET A 1 30.44 -76.51 16.29
C MET A 1 30.14 -75.03 16.12
N ARG A 2 28.93 -74.64 15.66
CA ARG A 2 28.52 -73.23 15.62
C ARG A 2 27.87 -72.87 16.96
N ARG A 3 28.49 -71.95 17.71
CA ARG A 3 27.91 -71.36 18.93
C ARG A 3 26.83 -70.37 18.52
N SER A 4 25.57 -70.70 18.74
CA SER A 4 24.47 -69.73 18.61
C SER A 4 24.61 -68.71 19.74
N ARG A 5 24.83 -67.44 19.40
CA ARG A 5 24.82 -66.33 20.36
C ARG A 5 23.39 -65.80 20.41
N GLY A 6 22.69 -66.07 21.52
CA GLY A 6 21.37 -65.51 21.78
C GLY A 6 21.48 -64.02 22.10
N PHE A 7 20.65 -63.21 21.46
CA PHE A 7 20.54 -61.78 21.73
C PHE A 7 19.57 -61.60 22.91
N VAL A 8 20.08 -61.22 24.08
CA VAL A 8 19.23 -60.94 25.25
C VAL A 8 18.82 -59.47 25.16
N PHE A 9 17.57 -59.23 24.74
CA PHE A 9 16.99 -57.89 24.73
C PHE A 9 16.36 -57.64 26.11
N SER A 10 16.81 -56.60 26.82
CA SER A 10 16.15 -56.23 28.08
C SER A 10 14.85 -55.49 27.77
N LEU A 11 13.76 -55.88 28.44
CA LEU A 11 12.46 -55.23 28.30
C LEU A 11 12.54 -53.75 28.69
N ASP A 12 13.37 -53.41 29.66
CA ASP A 12 13.60 -52.04 30.12
C ASP A 12 14.24 -51.16 29.03
N ALA A 13 15.23 -51.67 28.30
CA ALA A 13 15.83 -50.95 27.17
C ALA A 13 14.85 -50.75 26.02
N PHE A 14 13.94 -51.69 25.78
CA PHE A 14 12.87 -51.54 24.80
C PHE A 14 11.89 -50.43 25.20
N VAL A 15 11.43 -50.43 26.45
CA VAL A 15 10.49 -49.42 26.97
C VAL A 15 11.12 -48.02 26.95
N ALA A 16 12.38 -47.88 27.39
CA ALA A 16 13.10 -46.62 27.34
C ALA A 16 13.25 -46.10 25.90
N PHE A 17 13.59 -46.97 24.95
CA PHE A 17 13.70 -46.62 23.54
C PHE A 17 12.34 -46.17 22.96
N SER A 18 11.25 -46.88 23.27
CA SER A 18 9.90 -46.48 22.85
C SER A 18 9.48 -45.12 23.42
N LEU A 19 9.80 -44.83 24.69
CA LEU A 19 9.51 -43.52 25.30
C LEU A 19 10.28 -42.39 24.61
N ILE A 20 11.56 -42.62 24.26
CA ILE A 20 12.36 -41.64 23.52
C ILE A 20 11.76 -41.40 22.13
N LEU A 21 11.35 -42.45 21.41
CA LEU A 21 10.71 -42.29 20.11
C LEU A 21 9.41 -41.50 20.19
N ILE A 22 8.57 -41.76 21.20
CA ILE A 22 7.34 -41.00 21.43
C ILE A 22 7.67 -39.54 21.77
N ALA A 23 8.68 -39.28 22.60
CA ALA A 23 9.11 -37.94 22.97
C ALA A 23 9.62 -37.15 21.75
N ILE A 24 10.41 -37.78 20.88
CA ILE A 24 10.89 -37.16 19.64
C ILE A 24 9.72 -36.88 18.69
N GLN A 25 8.80 -37.84 18.50
CA GLN A 25 7.65 -37.65 17.62
C GLN A 25 6.71 -36.54 18.13
N THR A 26 6.48 -36.46 19.44
CA THR A 26 5.67 -35.38 20.03
C THR A 26 6.36 -34.02 19.92
N MET A 27 7.67 -33.94 20.13
CA MET A 27 8.43 -32.71 19.92
C MET A 27 8.35 -32.24 18.46
N VAL A 28 8.51 -33.16 17.50
CA VAL A 28 8.37 -32.85 16.07
C VAL A 28 6.96 -32.34 15.76
N LEU A 29 5.91 -33.01 16.25
CA LEU A 29 4.53 -32.56 16.06
C LEU A 29 4.25 -31.17 16.64
N ILE A 30 4.77 -30.87 17.83
CA ILE A 30 4.61 -29.55 18.46
C ILE A 30 5.36 -28.49 17.64
N SER A 31 6.56 -28.79 17.15
CA SER A 31 7.34 -27.87 16.32
C SER A 31 6.74 -27.63 14.93
N ALA A 32 6.04 -28.62 14.38
CA ALA A 32 5.39 -28.55 13.08
C ALA A 32 3.99 -27.92 13.12
N SER A 33 3.39 -27.75 14.29
CA SER A 33 2.09 -27.08 14.42
C SER A 33 2.24 -25.63 14.00
N PRO A 34 1.47 -25.16 12.99
CA PRO A 34 1.42 -23.75 12.66
C PRO A 34 1.03 -22.99 13.92
N ALA A 35 1.84 -22.01 14.31
CA ALA A 35 1.53 -21.25 15.49
C ALA A 35 0.16 -20.56 15.31
N GLY A 36 -0.67 -20.57 16.35
CA GLY A 36 -2.05 -20.05 16.27
C GLY A 36 -2.14 -18.59 15.79
N TYR A 37 -1.06 -17.83 15.92
CA TYR A 37 -0.96 -16.45 15.46
C TYR A 37 -0.84 -16.30 13.93
N TRP A 38 -0.55 -17.37 13.18
CA TRP A 38 -0.30 -17.28 11.73
C TRP A 38 -1.49 -16.71 10.96
N LYS A 39 -2.72 -17.12 11.32
CA LYS A 39 -3.93 -16.59 10.68
C LYS A 39 -4.10 -15.09 10.92
N ALA A 40 -3.83 -14.63 12.14
CA ALA A 40 -3.89 -13.21 12.49
C ALA A 40 -2.81 -12.40 11.75
N LEU A 41 -1.60 -12.93 11.65
CA LEU A 41 -0.50 -12.32 10.89
C LEU A 41 -0.84 -12.17 9.40
N LEU A 42 -1.39 -13.23 8.79
CA LEU A 42 -1.78 -13.24 7.39
C LEU A 42 -2.94 -12.27 7.12
N GLN A 43 -3.90 -12.18 8.04
CA GLN A 43 -4.97 -11.18 7.97
C GLN A 43 -4.45 -9.75 8.10
N ALA A 44 -3.52 -9.49 9.04
CA ALA A 44 -2.89 -8.18 9.18
C ALA A 44 -2.11 -7.79 7.91
N GLN A 45 -1.44 -8.75 7.27
CA GLN A 45 -0.75 -8.53 6.00
C GLN A 45 -1.71 -8.17 4.86
N PHE A 46 -2.84 -8.87 4.75
CA PHE A 46 -3.86 -8.55 3.76
C PHE A 46 -4.49 -7.18 4.03
N LEU A 47 -4.82 -6.86 5.28
CA LEU A 47 -5.30 -5.52 5.65
C LEU A 47 -4.31 -4.44 5.24
N ALA A 48 -3.01 -4.61 5.54
CA ALA A 48 -1.99 -3.64 5.16
C ALA A 48 -1.89 -3.47 3.63
N LYS A 49 -1.89 -4.59 2.89
CA LYS A 49 -1.75 -4.59 1.43
C LYS A 49 -2.97 -3.97 0.74
N ASP A 50 -4.16 -4.39 1.14
CA ASP A 50 -5.43 -3.96 0.53
C ASP A 50 -5.67 -2.49 0.85
N THR A 51 -5.40 -2.05 2.08
CA THR A 51 -5.49 -0.63 2.47
C THR A 51 -4.55 0.24 1.64
N LEU A 52 -3.27 -0.13 1.52
CA LEU A 52 -2.32 0.61 0.67
C LEU A 52 -2.75 0.63 -0.80
N ASN A 53 -3.38 -0.44 -1.28
CA ASN A 53 -3.90 -0.49 -2.62
C ASN A 53 -5.07 0.47 -2.81
N ASP A 54 -6.04 0.46 -1.91
CA ASP A 54 -7.21 1.33 -1.96
C ASP A 54 -6.84 2.80 -1.84
N ILE A 55 -5.90 3.16 -0.96
CA ILE A 55 -5.43 4.55 -0.83
C ILE A 55 -4.76 5.03 -2.11
N SER A 56 -4.01 4.17 -2.79
CA SER A 56 -3.32 4.54 -4.03
C SER A 56 -4.26 4.73 -5.22
N THR A 57 -5.43 4.09 -5.21
CA THR A 57 -6.41 4.15 -6.31
C THR A 57 -7.56 5.11 -6.02
N THR A 58 -7.81 5.44 -4.74
CA THR A 58 -8.86 6.36 -4.35
C THR A 58 -8.48 7.80 -4.72
N MET A 59 -9.25 8.39 -5.62
CA MET A 59 -9.08 9.80 -6.02
C MET A 59 -9.72 10.74 -5.00
N THR A 60 -9.06 11.87 -4.77
CA THR A 60 -9.53 12.99 -3.94
C THR A 60 -10.30 13.99 -4.79
N SER A 61 -10.91 14.99 -4.17
CA SER A 61 -11.64 16.06 -4.89
C SER A 61 -10.75 16.83 -5.87
N ASN A 62 -9.43 16.80 -5.67
CA ASN A 62 -8.45 17.51 -6.48
C ASN A 62 -7.97 16.69 -7.68
N GLY A 63 -8.52 15.48 -7.90
CA GLY A 63 -8.14 14.60 -9.00
C GLY A 63 -6.79 13.89 -8.81
N VAL A 64 -6.27 13.92 -7.59
CA VAL A 64 -5.03 13.25 -7.15
C VAL A 64 -5.41 12.01 -6.33
N SER A 65 -4.57 10.98 -6.27
CA SER A 65 -4.80 9.87 -5.34
C SER A 65 -4.69 10.34 -3.88
N ALA A 66 -5.37 9.66 -2.94
CA ALA A 66 -5.26 9.95 -1.51
C ALA A 66 -3.82 9.76 -0.99
N LEU A 67 -3.05 8.88 -1.63
CA LEU A 67 -1.62 8.73 -1.38
C LEU A 67 -0.82 9.95 -1.86
N GLY A 68 -1.16 10.49 -3.03
CA GLY A 68 -0.54 11.69 -3.58
C GLY A 68 -0.80 12.92 -2.70
N GLU A 69 -2.05 13.16 -2.31
CA GLU A 69 -2.37 14.28 -1.41
C GLU A 69 -1.54 14.30 -0.12
N ALA A 70 -1.18 13.12 0.41
CA ALA A 70 -0.32 13.00 1.58
C ALA A 70 1.19 13.09 1.26
N SER A 71 1.60 12.86 0.00
CA SER A 71 2.99 12.67 -0.39
C SER A 71 3.85 13.90 -0.13
N GLY A 72 3.37 15.10 -0.45
CA GLY A 72 4.13 16.34 -0.24
C GLY A 72 4.43 16.57 1.24
N ARG A 73 3.45 16.35 2.10
CA ARG A 73 3.60 16.42 3.57
C ARG A 73 4.57 15.37 4.10
N ILE A 74 4.45 14.14 3.60
CA ILE A 74 5.32 13.03 3.99
C ILE A 74 6.77 13.29 3.54
N ALA A 75 6.96 13.82 2.33
CA ALA A 75 8.27 14.19 1.79
C ALA A 75 8.92 15.31 2.61
N ASP A 76 8.12 16.25 3.11
CA ASP A 76 8.55 17.30 4.05
C ASP A 76 8.79 16.77 5.48
N ARG A 77 8.71 15.45 5.70
CA ARG A 77 8.85 14.78 7.01
C ARG A 77 7.85 15.26 8.06
N ALA A 78 6.71 15.80 7.63
CA ALA A 78 5.65 16.23 8.53
C ALA A 78 4.84 15.02 9.01
N THR A 79 4.42 15.05 10.26
CA THR A 79 3.45 14.09 10.80
C THR A 79 2.10 14.28 10.10
N LEU A 80 1.48 13.19 9.70
CA LEU A 80 0.10 13.18 9.24
C LEU A 80 -0.83 13.31 10.45
N ASP A 81 -2.02 13.83 10.19
CA ASP A 81 -3.10 13.92 11.17
C ASP A 81 -4.33 13.15 10.66
N SER A 82 -5.23 12.81 11.58
CA SER A 82 -6.55 12.21 11.37
C SER A 82 -7.40 12.89 10.29
N SER A 83 -7.16 14.17 10.01
CA SER A 83 -7.82 14.91 8.93
C SER A 83 -7.47 14.42 7.52
N PHE A 84 -6.33 13.74 7.34
CA PHE A 84 -5.88 13.30 6.03
C PHE A 84 -6.72 12.14 5.48
N ARG A 85 -6.98 12.18 4.16
CA ARG A 85 -7.81 11.18 3.48
C ARG A 85 -7.24 9.76 3.59
N ILE A 86 -5.91 9.63 3.58
CA ILE A 86 -5.21 8.35 3.82
C ILE A 86 -5.59 7.74 5.17
N ILE A 87 -5.71 8.54 6.23
CA ILE A 87 -6.08 8.07 7.56
C ILE A 87 -7.57 7.71 7.60
N GLN A 88 -8.44 8.58 7.08
CA GLN A 88 -9.89 8.33 7.02
C GLN A 88 -10.28 7.05 6.26
N ILE A 89 -9.53 6.71 5.19
CA ILE A 89 -9.74 5.46 4.45
C ILE A 89 -9.28 4.27 5.29
N SER A 90 -8.12 4.41 5.94
CA SER A 90 -7.54 3.37 6.79
C SER A 90 -8.44 3.00 7.96
N ASP A 91 -9.01 3.99 8.66
CA ASP A 91 -9.95 3.76 9.78
C ASP A 91 -11.19 2.95 9.36
N LYS A 92 -11.60 3.05 8.09
CA LYS A 92 -12.76 2.32 7.57
C LYS A 92 -12.42 0.89 7.18
N ILE A 93 -11.21 0.66 6.67
CA ILE A 93 -10.74 -0.65 6.20
C ILE A 93 -10.18 -1.47 7.38
N ILE A 94 -9.30 -0.87 8.16
CA ILE A 94 -8.64 -1.49 9.31
C ILE A 94 -9.52 -1.28 10.53
N GLN A 95 -10.46 -2.19 10.74
CA GLN A 95 -11.40 -2.11 11.87
C GLN A 95 -10.80 -2.67 13.16
N LYS A 96 -11.43 -2.34 14.30
CA LYS A 96 -11.12 -2.96 15.59
C LYS A 96 -11.19 -4.50 15.50
N PRO A 97 -10.29 -5.23 16.18
CA PRO A 97 -9.33 -4.76 17.16
C PRO A 97 -8.01 -4.24 16.57
N TYR A 98 -7.82 -4.26 15.25
CA TYR A 98 -6.55 -3.92 14.62
C TYR A 98 -6.17 -2.45 14.85
N SER A 99 -4.87 -2.21 14.92
CA SER A 99 -4.26 -0.87 14.97
C SER A 99 -3.23 -0.77 13.85
N TYR A 100 -2.81 0.44 13.47
CA TYR A 100 -1.89 0.60 12.36
C TYR A 100 -1.01 1.85 12.49
N ALA A 101 0.10 1.85 11.74
CA ALA A 101 0.98 3.01 11.60
C ALA A 101 1.55 3.11 10.19
N TYR A 102 1.80 4.34 9.77
CA TYR A 102 2.51 4.66 8.55
C TYR A 102 3.96 4.99 8.86
N SER A 103 4.87 4.37 8.11
CA SER A 103 6.27 4.76 8.08
C SER A 103 6.68 5.18 6.69
N TYR A 104 7.47 6.24 6.59
CA TYR A 104 8.09 6.69 5.36
C TYR A 104 9.58 6.37 5.38
N TYR A 105 10.10 5.87 4.26
CA TYR A 105 11.52 5.62 4.09
C TYR A 105 12.19 6.86 3.50
N ASP A 106 13.12 7.42 4.25
CA ASP A 106 13.94 8.53 3.80
C ASP A 106 15.23 8.01 3.16
N ILE A 107 15.36 8.28 1.86
CA ILE A 107 16.49 7.85 1.03
C ILE A 107 17.79 8.56 1.43
N ASN A 108 17.71 9.80 1.94
CA ASN A 108 18.89 10.58 2.31
C ASN A 108 19.50 10.10 3.62
N THR A 109 18.66 9.66 4.56
CA THR A 109 19.11 9.18 5.87
C THR A 109 19.17 7.65 5.96
N ASP A 110 18.70 6.93 4.94
CA ASP A 110 18.55 5.47 4.92
C ASP A 110 17.78 4.95 6.15
N GLN A 111 16.70 5.65 6.53
CA GLN A 111 15.95 5.36 7.75
C GLN A 111 14.44 5.41 7.53
N TRP A 112 13.73 4.56 8.27
CA TRP A 112 12.28 4.60 8.37
C TRP A 112 11.88 5.58 9.48
N SER A 113 11.05 6.56 9.13
CA SER A 113 10.42 7.48 10.07
C SER A 113 8.94 7.18 10.18
N VAL A 114 8.37 7.20 11.38
CA VAL A 114 6.92 7.05 11.58
C VAL A 114 6.28 8.40 11.28
N VAL A 115 5.34 8.42 10.35
CA VAL A 115 4.61 9.64 9.95
C VAL A 115 3.20 9.70 10.54
N TYR A 116 2.66 8.56 10.95
CA TYR A 116 1.39 8.46 11.68
C TYR A 116 1.35 7.16 12.48
N ASN A 117 0.77 7.19 13.67
CA ASN A 117 0.52 6.02 14.48
C ASN A 117 -0.85 6.10 15.15
N ALA A 118 -1.80 5.32 14.66
CA ALA A 118 -3.18 5.29 15.17
C ALA A 118 -3.24 4.91 16.66
N SER A 119 -2.27 4.13 17.16
CA SER A 119 -2.22 3.72 18.57
C SER A 119 -1.75 4.82 19.52
N HIS A 120 -1.01 5.83 19.02
CA HIS A 120 -0.46 6.93 19.80
C HIS A 120 -1.24 8.22 19.59
N ASP A 121 -1.55 8.53 18.33
CA ASP A 121 -2.07 9.83 17.90
C ASP A 121 -3.57 10.02 18.22
N GLU A 122 -4.33 8.94 18.37
CA GLU A 122 -5.76 9.00 18.71
C GLU A 122 -6.04 9.14 20.23
N GLY A 123 -5.00 9.08 21.07
CA GLY A 123 -5.14 9.08 22.53
C GLY A 123 -5.74 7.77 23.09
N PRO A 124 -5.89 7.61 24.42
CA PRO A 124 -6.28 6.33 25.03
C PRO A 124 -7.71 5.86 24.71
N ASP A 125 -8.58 6.77 24.29
CA ASP A 125 -9.98 6.47 23.91
C ASP A 125 -10.16 6.26 22.40
N GLY A 126 -9.08 6.37 21.62
CA GLY A 126 -9.08 6.21 20.18
C GLY A 126 -9.59 4.83 19.75
N PRO A 127 -10.30 4.71 18.61
CA PRO A 127 -10.74 3.43 18.12
C PRO A 127 -9.58 2.44 17.87
N HIS A 128 -8.40 2.93 17.53
CA HIS A 128 -7.20 2.15 17.27
C HIS A 128 -6.14 2.29 18.39
N ALA A 129 -6.49 3.01 19.46
CA ALA A 129 -5.70 3.15 20.67
C ALA A 129 -5.52 1.78 21.33
N ASN A 130 -4.26 1.40 21.55
CA ASN A 130 -3.96 0.03 21.91
C ASN A 130 -2.86 -0.04 22.96
N ILE A 131 -3.27 0.01 24.23
CA ILE A 131 -2.37 0.14 25.38
C ILE A 131 -1.97 -1.24 25.96
N SER A 132 -2.52 -2.37 25.48
CA SER A 132 -2.47 -3.62 26.30
C SER A 132 -2.24 -4.97 25.62
N PHE A 133 -2.05 -5.07 24.29
CA PHE A 133 -1.94 -6.39 23.64
C PHE A 133 -0.54 -6.65 23.05
N LYS A 134 0.05 -7.82 23.39
CA LYS A 134 1.22 -8.39 22.68
C LYS A 134 0.75 -8.85 21.30
N ARG A 135 0.81 -7.96 20.31
CA ARG A 135 0.25 -8.18 18.98
C ARG A 135 1.26 -8.75 18.01
N VAL A 136 0.76 -9.49 17.04
CA VAL A 136 1.55 -9.80 15.84
C VAL A 136 1.50 -8.62 14.90
N GLU A 137 2.65 -8.31 14.29
CA GLU A 137 2.75 -7.23 13.33
C GLU A 137 3.00 -7.79 11.93
N ALA A 138 2.28 -7.22 10.96
CA ALA A 138 2.57 -7.44 9.56
C ALA A 138 2.63 -6.08 8.86
N SER A 139 3.49 -5.97 7.86
CA SER A 139 3.64 -4.73 7.10
C SER A 139 3.57 -4.97 5.61
N ALA A 140 3.01 -4.02 4.88
CA ALA A 140 3.07 -3.93 3.43
C ALA A 140 3.74 -2.62 3.03
N GLN A 141 4.39 -2.62 1.87
CA GLN A 141 5.10 -1.47 1.34
C GLN A 141 4.56 -1.13 -0.04
N LYS A 142 4.49 0.16 -0.36
CA LYS A 142 4.13 0.64 -1.69
C LYS A 142 5.00 1.82 -2.07
N LEU A 143 5.41 1.85 -3.34
CA LEU A 143 6.09 2.99 -3.91
C LEU A 143 5.08 4.13 -4.10
N MET A 144 5.42 5.27 -3.53
CA MET A 144 4.71 6.53 -3.71
C MET A 144 5.42 7.30 -4.81
N LEU A 145 4.69 7.63 -5.87
CA LEU A 145 5.16 8.40 -7.02
C LEU A 145 4.16 9.51 -7.25
N GLU A 146 4.59 10.76 -7.15
CA GLU A 146 3.72 11.89 -7.47
C GLU A 146 4.50 13.03 -8.13
N TYR A 147 3.87 13.64 -9.12
CA TYR A 147 4.30 14.92 -9.64
C TYR A 147 3.77 16.02 -8.73
N VAL A 148 4.66 16.72 -8.04
CA VAL A 148 4.34 17.85 -7.15
C VAL A 148 3.55 18.92 -7.89
N ASP A 149 3.83 19.09 -9.18
CA ASP A 149 3.00 19.85 -10.10
C ASP A 149 2.35 18.90 -11.10
N LEU A 150 1.02 18.76 -11.02
CA LEU A 150 0.26 18.08 -12.05
C LEU A 150 0.56 18.77 -13.40
N PRO A 151 0.86 18.02 -14.47
CA PRO A 151 1.06 18.63 -15.78
C PRO A 151 -0.19 19.45 -16.10
N VAL A 152 -0.01 20.76 -16.28
CA VAL A 152 -1.08 21.67 -16.68
C VAL A 152 -1.77 21.03 -17.86
N ARG A 153 -3.09 20.79 -17.76
CA ARG A 153 -3.85 20.21 -18.88
C ARG A 153 -3.47 21.00 -20.13
N PRO A 154 -3.12 20.33 -21.25
CA PRO A 154 -2.83 21.04 -22.49
C PRO A 154 -3.97 21.99 -22.79
N GLN A 155 -3.73 23.29 -22.63
CA GLN A 155 -4.62 24.28 -23.20
C GLN A 155 -4.50 24.12 -24.71
N SER A 156 -5.65 24.10 -25.40
CA SER A 156 -5.66 24.08 -26.87
C SER A 156 -4.72 25.18 -27.36
N PRO A 157 -3.74 24.88 -28.24
CA PRO A 157 -2.88 25.91 -28.81
C PRO A 157 -3.68 26.87 -29.70
N TYR A 158 -4.93 26.52 -30.02
CA TYR A 158 -5.85 27.32 -30.81
C TYR A 158 -6.86 28.05 -29.92
N CYS A 159 -6.92 29.36 -30.09
CA CYS A 159 -7.86 30.24 -29.39
C CYS A 159 -9.24 30.19 -30.00
N ASN A 160 -9.30 29.88 -31.29
CA ASN A 160 -10.53 29.77 -32.05
C ASN A 160 -10.38 28.67 -33.10
N VAL A 161 -11.34 27.75 -33.09
CA VAL A 161 -11.56 26.78 -34.17
C VAL A 161 -12.90 27.13 -34.79
N TYR A 162 -12.88 27.81 -35.94
CA TYR A 162 -14.09 28.09 -36.70
C TYR A 162 -14.22 27.05 -37.81
N CYS A 163 -15.13 26.10 -37.60
CA CYS A 163 -15.56 25.20 -38.65
C CYS A 163 -16.75 25.82 -39.37
N LYS A 164 -16.63 26.05 -40.68
CA LYS A 164 -17.79 26.43 -41.47
C LYS A 164 -18.69 25.20 -41.58
N GLY A 165 -19.92 25.31 -41.08
CA GLY A 165 -20.96 24.30 -41.31
C GLY A 165 -21.38 24.24 -42.78
N TRP A 166 -22.24 23.28 -43.11
CA TRP A 166 -22.74 23.10 -44.48
C TRP A 166 -23.42 24.38 -44.97
N LEU A 167 -22.96 24.93 -46.11
CA LEU A 167 -23.64 26.02 -46.77
C LEU A 167 -24.88 25.47 -47.48
N GLY A 168 -26.05 25.64 -46.87
CA GLY A 168 -27.35 25.22 -47.40
C GLY A 168 -27.85 26.14 -48.53
N THR A 169 -27.04 26.39 -49.55
CA THR A 169 -27.47 27.16 -50.71
C THR A 169 -27.01 26.47 -51.99
N THR A 170 -27.99 26.02 -52.76
CA THR A 170 -27.94 25.33 -54.07
C THR A 170 -27.53 23.85 -54.03
N GLN A 171 -28.54 22.99 -54.29
CA GLN A 171 -28.63 21.59 -54.74
C GLN A 171 -27.42 20.63 -54.90
N ASN A 172 -26.17 21.06 -54.73
CA ASN A 172 -25.00 20.19 -54.66
C ASN A 172 -24.31 20.42 -53.32
N ASN A 173 -24.41 19.41 -52.47
CA ASN A 173 -23.81 19.29 -51.16
C ASN A 173 -22.26 19.23 -51.26
N THR A 174 -21.60 20.32 -51.64
CA THR A 174 -20.15 20.45 -51.53
C THR A 174 -19.80 20.66 -50.05
N GLY A 175 -18.94 19.79 -49.51
CA GLY A 175 -18.44 19.92 -48.14
C GLY A 175 -17.74 21.27 -47.98
N ALA A 176 -18.10 22.02 -46.94
CA ALA A 176 -17.42 23.27 -46.64
C ALA A 176 -15.94 22.98 -46.34
N ASP A 177 -15.04 23.76 -46.95
CA ASP A 177 -13.60 23.63 -46.77
C ASP A 177 -13.18 23.69 -45.30
N SER A 178 -12.07 22.99 -45.03
CA SER A 178 -11.36 22.75 -43.76
C SER A 178 -11.55 23.82 -42.67
N CYS A 179 -11.79 23.36 -41.43
CA CYS A 179 -11.82 24.22 -40.25
C CYS A 179 -10.58 25.12 -40.18
N ILE A 180 -10.80 26.43 -40.01
CA ILE A 180 -9.73 27.39 -39.83
C ILE A 180 -9.37 27.39 -38.34
N GLN A 181 -8.15 26.95 -38.04
CA GLN A 181 -7.59 26.92 -36.68
C GLN A 181 -6.62 28.10 -36.53
N THR A 182 -6.92 29.05 -35.63
CA THR A 182 -6.03 30.19 -35.36
C THR A 182 -5.27 29.96 -34.06
N PRO A 183 -3.93 29.81 -34.09
CA PRO A 183 -3.15 29.60 -32.87
C PRO A 183 -3.19 30.85 -31.98
N CYS A 184 -3.31 30.65 -30.66
CA CYS A 184 -3.24 31.73 -29.66
C CYS A 184 -1.85 32.38 -29.59
N ASN A 185 -0.82 31.58 -29.81
CA ASN A 185 0.59 31.97 -29.74
C ASN A 185 1.33 31.34 -30.90
N THR A 186 2.28 32.08 -31.48
CA THR A 186 3.11 31.62 -32.61
C THR A 186 4.19 30.63 -32.20
N THR A 187 4.46 30.49 -30.90
CA THR A 187 5.42 29.54 -30.35
C THR A 187 4.70 28.26 -29.90
N PRO A 188 5.04 27.08 -30.46
CA PRO A 188 4.54 25.82 -29.94
C PRO A 188 5.07 25.62 -28.52
N MET A 189 4.19 25.68 -27.53
CA MET A 189 4.53 25.31 -26.16
C MET A 189 4.38 23.80 -26.01
N SER A 190 5.43 23.12 -25.54
CA SER A 190 5.32 21.72 -25.14
C SER A 190 4.30 21.62 -24.00
N ALA A 191 3.23 20.87 -24.21
CA ALA A 191 2.26 20.52 -23.17
C ALA A 191 2.83 19.53 -22.13
N TYR A 192 4.05 19.04 -22.34
CA TYR A 192 4.80 18.25 -21.38
C TYR A 192 5.77 19.16 -20.64
N GLN A 193 5.24 20.00 -19.75
CA GLN A 193 6.07 20.54 -18.67
C GLN A 193 6.13 19.48 -17.57
N TYR A 194 7.34 18.99 -17.31
CA TYR A 194 7.62 18.02 -16.26
C TYR A 194 7.54 18.76 -14.92
N GLY A 195 6.57 18.40 -14.07
CA GLY A 195 6.60 18.80 -12.67
C GLY A 195 7.72 18.09 -11.93
N ASN A 196 8.12 18.61 -10.77
CA ASN A 196 9.06 17.89 -9.90
C ASN A 196 8.43 16.56 -9.46
N LEU A 197 9.04 15.43 -9.84
CA LEU A 197 8.61 14.11 -9.42
C LEU A 197 9.24 13.82 -8.05
N THR A 198 8.40 13.68 -7.02
CA THR A 198 8.81 13.13 -5.73
C THR A 198 8.47 11.65 -5.69
N PHE A 199 9.45 10.84 -5.31
CA PHE A 199 9.25 9.40 -5.07
C PHE A 199 9.71 9.03 -3.67
N GLY A 200 9.04 8.06 -3.07
CA GLY A 200 9.43 7.53 -1.78
C GLY A 200 8.71 6.23 -1.46
N LEU A 201 9.14 5.54 -0.40
CA LEU A 201 8.56 4.26 -0.01
C LEU A 201 7.69 4.48 1.24
N LEU A 202 6.41 4.14 1.12
CA LEU A 202 5.49 4.15 2.26
C LEU A 202 5.27 2.71 2.74
N ARG A 203 5.35 2.50 4.05
CA ARG A 203 5.02 1.25 4.72
C ARG A 203 3.81 1.45 5.62
N LEU A 204 2.85 0.55 5.51
CA LEU A 204 1.75 0.41 6.45
C LEU A 204 1.99 -0.83 7.30
N THR A 205 2.10 -0.64 8.61
CA THR A 205 2.19 -1.72 9.59
C THR A 205 0.84 -1.86 10.28
N VAL A 206 0.34 -3.09 10.39
CA VAL A 206 -0.92 -3.43 11.05
C VAL A 206 -0.65 -4.40 12.19
N TRP A 207 -1.22 -4.11 13.36
CA TRP A 207 -1.10 -4.91 14.58
C TRP A 207 -2.42 -5.56 14.96
N GLY A 208 -2.41 -6.90 15.06
CA GLY A 208 -3.56 -7.75 15.44
C GLY A 208 -3.35 -8.55 16.72
#